data_AF-A0A6A5GMR1-F1
#
_entry.id   AF-A0A6A5GMR1-F1
#
_cell.length_a   1.000
_cell.length_b   1.000
_cell.length_c   1.000
_cell.angle_alpha   90.00
_cell.angle_beta   90.00
_cell.angle_gamma   90.00
#
_symmetry.space_group_name_H-M   'P 1'
#
loop_
_entity.id
_entity.type
_entity.pdbx_description
1 polymer ?
#
loop_
_entity_poly.entity_id
_entity_poly.type
_entity_poly.pdbx_seq_one_letter_code
_entity_poly.pdbx_strand_id
1 'polypeptide(L)'
;MRAILACILLAGVLCQEPPLLRPPILDRMSSNGATPLEKKQVFTQLKNIINSAQLPWYKANLHKVVKDNAAYKYSVDVGGDVGAKALEELKEIRTKSENPQNVLDFLEICMEFMNKNTIPDTSKWWFFNEATILMNRGYKLEEFKDFLIRGDWILPVNVLEALEILYRTPTRVLQPYETSRFTSPNGD
;
A
#
# COMPACT_ATOMS: atom_id res chain seq x y z
N MET A 1 10.71 10.46 -53.91
CA MET A 1 9.92 9.58 -53.00
C MET A 1 10.81 8.49 -52.35
N ARG A 2 11.81 8.86 -51.53
CA ARG A 2 12.56 7.89 -50.69
C ARG A 2 13.02 8.44 -49.33
N ALA A 3 12.89 9.75 -49.07
CA ALA A 3 13.32 10.34 -47.79
C ALA A 3 12.22 10.38 -46.71
N ILE A 4 10.94 10.26 -47.08
CA ILE A 4 9.82 10.38 -46.13
C ILE A 4 9.54 9.06 -45.39
N LEU A 5 9.94 7.91 -45.97
CA LEU A 5 9.68 6.60 -45.37
C LEU A 5 10.61 6.25 -44.19
N ALA A 6 11.77 6.92 -44.07
CA ALA A 6 12.73 6.66 -43.00
C ALA A 6 12.38 7.36 -41.67
N CYS A 7 11.68 8.49 -41.71
CA CYS A 7 11.30 9.22 -40.48
C CYS A 7 10.15 8.54 -39.72
N ILE A 8 9.29 7.79 -40.41
CA ILE A 8 8.16 7.08 -39.79
C ILE A 8 8.65 5.85 -39.00
N LEU A 9 9.76 5.24 -39.41
CA LEU A 9 10.33 4.07 -38.73
C LEU A 9 11.14 4.44 -37.47
N LEU A 10 11.60 5.68 -37.33
CA LEU A 10 12.32 6.17 -36.14
C LEU A 10 11.40 6.74 -35.05
N ALA A 11 10.20 7.23 -35.41
CA ALA A 11 9.22 7.71 -34.44
C ALA A 11 8.51 6.56 -33.68
N GLY A 12 8.48 5.35 -34.25
CA GLY A 12 7.84 4.18 -33.65
C GLY A 12 8.64 3.48 -32.54
N VAL A 13 9.92 3.82 -32.36
CA VAL A 13 10.82 3.12 -31.42
C VAL A 13 10.96 3.86 -30.06
N LEU A 14 10.44 5.09 -29.94
CA LEU A 14 10.59 5.91 -28.72
C LEU A 14 9.35 5.96 -27.81
N CYS A 15 8.26 5.27 -28.16
CA CYS A 15 7.06 5.20 -27.30
C CYS A 15 6.77 3.78 -26.79
N GLN A 16 7.81 3.03 -26.43
CA GLN A 16 7.62 1.93 -25.48
C GLN A 16 7.63 2.53 -24.08
N GLU A 17 6.47 3.05 -23.64
CA GLU A 17 6.19 3.00 -22.21
C GLU A 17 6.29 1.52 -21.80
N PRO A 18 7.18 1.14 -20.87
CA PRO A 18 7.23 -0.24 -20.44
C PRO A 18 5.87 -0.59 -19.85
N PRO A 19 5.33 -1.79 -20.13
CA PRO A 19 4.00 -2.15 -19.72
C PRO A 19 3.98 -2.37 -18.21
N LEU A 20 3.71 -1.33 -17.44
CA LEU A 20 2.82 -1.48 -16.29
C LEU A 20 1.41 -1.52 -16.88
N LEU A 21 1.02 -2.68 -17.42
CA LEU A 21 -0.35 -2.95 -17.89
C LEU A 21 -1.39 -2.76 -16.77
N ARG A 22 -0.93 -2.59 -15.53
CA ARG A 22 -1.72 -2.39 -14.32
C ARG A 22 -1.22 -1.14 -13.60
N PRO A 23 -2.10 -0.23 -13.13
CA PRO A 23 -1.69 0.92 -12.34
C PRO A 23 -0.97 0.47 -11.05
N PRO A 24 -0.03 1.28 -10.52
CA PRO A 24 0.65 1.00 -9.25
C PRO A 24 -0.32 0.66 -8.12
N ILE A 25 0.15 -0.12 -7.13
CA ILE A 25 -0.70 -0.58 -6.03
C ILE A 25 -1.36 0.61 -5.31
N LEU A 26 -0.60 1.66 -4.98
CA LEU A 26 -1.15 2.83 -4.30
C LEU A 26 -2.25 3.53 -5.11
N ASP A 27 -2.07 3.63 -6.43
CA ASP A 27 -3.06 4.23 -7.33
C ASP A 27 -4.35 3.40 -7.37
N ARG A 28 -4.24 2.08 -7.29
CA ARG A 28 -5.39 1.16 -7.23
C ARG A 28 -6.09 1.22 -5.87
N MET A 29 -5.34 1.28 -4.77
CA MET A 29 -5.93 1.48 -3.44
C MET A 29 -6.73 2.80 -3.41
N SER A 30 -6.12 3.87 -3.93
CA SER A 30 -6.73 5.19 -4.06
C SER A 30 -8.02 5.16 -4.89
N SER A 31 -7.98 4.62 -6.11
CA SER A 31 -9.12 4.64 -7.05
C SER A 31 -10.21 3.59 -6.79
N ASN A 32 -10.01 2.67 -5.84
CA ASN A 32 -11.01 1.68 -5.49
C ASN A 32 -12.31 2.33 -4.95
N GLY A 33 -13.46 1.71 -5.27
CA GLY A 33 -14.79 2.24 -4.98
C GLY A 33 -15.29 2.07 -3.53
N ALA A 34 -14.51 1.53 -2.61
CA ALA A 34 -14.86 1.51 -1.19
C ALA A 34 -14.88 2.95 -0.64
N THR A 35 -15.78 3.22 0.30
CA THR A 35 -15.86 4.54 0.93
C THR A 35 -14.58 4.86 1.69
N PRO A 36 -14.25 6.15 1.91
CA PRO A 36 -13.09 6.52 2.73
C PRO A 36 -13.10 5.90 4.13
N LEU A 37 -14.29 5.73 4.72
CA LEU A 37 -14.44 5.09 6.02
C LEU A 37 -14.08 3.60 5.96
N GLU A 38 -14.61 2.86 4.98
CA GLU A 38 -14.28 1.44 4.80
C GLU A 38 -12.80 1.23 4.53
N LYS A 39 -12.19 2.06 3.66
CA LYS A 39 -10.74 2.01 3.39
C LYS A 39 -9.92 2.17 4.68
N LYS A 40 -10.27 3.16 5.50
CA LYS A 40 -9.67 3.40 6.82
C LYS A 40 -9.85 2.21 7.76
N GLN A 41 -11.05 1.64 7.83
CA GLN A 41 -11.33 0.52 8.71
C GLN A 41 -10.55 -0.73 8.28
N VAL A 42 -10.49 -1.02 6.98
CA VAL A 42 -9.67 -2.11 6.43
C VAL A 42 -8.20 -1.93 6.80
N PHE A 43 -7.62 -0.74 6.56
CA PHE A 43 -6.24 -0.44 6.95
C PHE A 43 -5.98 -0.63 8.44
N THR A 44 -6.92 -0.19 9.27
CA THR A 44 -6.84 -0.33 10.74
C THR A 44 -6.78 -1.80 11.14
N GLN A 45 -7.64 -2.64 10.57
CA GLN A 45 -7.64 -4.06 10.91
C GLN A 45 -6.44 -4.81 10.34
N LEU A 46 -5.99 -4.47 9.13
CA LEU A 46 -4.77 -5.05 8.57
C LEU A 46 -3.55 -4.73 9.45
N LYS A 47 -3.43 -3.49 9.93
CA LYS A 47 -2.40 -3.12 10.91
C LYS A 47 -2.46 -3.99 12.17
N ASN A 48 -3.65 -4.19 12.73
CA ASN A 48 -3.84 -5.00 13.94
C ASN A 48 -3.48 -6.47 13.70
N ILE A 49 -3.83 -7.03 12.55
CA ILE A 49 -3.50 -8.39 12.15
C ILE A 49 -1.98 -8.54 11.99
N ILE A 50 -1.32 -7.66 11.24
CA ILE A 50 0.15 -7.74 11.06
C ILE A 50 0.88 -7.66 12.41
N ASN A 51 0.40 -6.82 13.33
CA ASN A 51 1.01 -6.64 14.64
C ASN A 51 0.86 -7.86 15.57
N SER A 52 -0.18 -8.67 15.36
CA SER A 52 -0.56 -9.75 16.27
C SER A 52 -0.22 -11.13 15.74
N ALA A 53 -0.20 -11.30 14.42
CA ALA A 53 -0.12 -12.62 13.81
C ALA A 53 1.31 -13.15 13.72
N GLN A 54 1.53 -14.32 14.30
CA GLN A 54 2.85 -14.96 14.43
C GLN A 54 3.21 -15.86 13.24
N LEU A 55 2.23 -16.28 12.43
CA LEU A 55 2.41 -17.30 11.39
C LEU A 55 2.13 -16.76 9.99
N PRO A 56 2.99 -16.95 8.97
CA PRO A 56 2.81 -16.35 7.64
C PRO A 56 1.52 -16.72 6.89
N TRP A 57 0.85 -17.82 7.26
CA TRP A 57 -0.28 -18.36 6.50
C TRP A 57 -1.51 -17.45 6.52
N TYR A 58 -1.67 -16.56 7.51
CA TYR A 58 -2.81 -15.62 7.52
C TYR A 58 -2.83 -14.75 6.26
N LYS A 59 -1.66 -14.39 5.71
CA LYS A 59 -1.56 -13.56 4.51
C LYS A 59 -2.05 -14.27 3.25
N ALA A 60 -1.91 -15.59 3.19
CA ALA A 60 -2.37 -16.36 2.02
C ALA A 60 -3.90 -16.52 2.00
N ASN A 61 -4.55 -16.51 3.17
CA ASN A 61 -5.95 -16.89 3.30
C ASN A 61 -6.88 -15.76 3.75
N LEU A 62 -6.37 -14.60 4.19
CA LEU A 62 -7.20 -13.51 4.75
C LEU A 62 -8.34 -13.09 3.81
N HIS A 63 -8.03 -12.84 2.54
CA HIS A 63 -9.04 -12.49 1.54
C HIS A 63 -10.12 -13.58 1.41
N LYS A 64 -9.72 -14.85 1.35
CA LYS A 64 -10.64 -15.98 1.26
C LYS A 64 -11.54 -16.09 2.49
N VAL A 65 -10.97 -15.96 3.69
CA VAL A 65 -11.72 -16.03 4.95
C VAL A 65 -12.76 -14.91 5.04
N VAL A 66 -12.41 -13.70 4.63
CA VAL A 66 -13.36 -12.55 4.61
C VAL A 66 -14.42 -12.73 3.51
N LYS A 67 -14.04 -13.22 2.33
CA LYS A 67 -14.95 -13.49 1.20
C LYS A 67 -15.98 -14.57 1.53
N ASP A 68 -15.54 -15.68 2.11
CA ASP A 68 -16.40 -16.83 2.39
C ASP A 68 -17.08 -16.71 3.76
N ASN A 69 -16.79 -15.64 4.52
CA ASN A 69 -17.18 -15.48 5.92
C ASN A 69 -16.84 -16.74 6.75
N ALA A 70 -15.69 -17.34 6.47
CA ALA A 70 -15.31 -18.63 7.02
C ALA A 70 -14.92 -18.51 8.49
N ALA A 71 -15.24 -19.52 9.29
CA ALA A 71 -14.68 -19.66 10.62
C ALA A 71 -13.18 -19.97 10.53
N TYR A 72 -12.40 -19.40 11.45
CA TYR A 72 -11.03 -19.85 11.71
C TYR A 72 -11.06 -20.84 12.88
N LYS A 73 -10.16 -21.83 12.88
CA LYS A 73 -10.24 -22.95 13.84
C LYS A 73 -9.73 -22.58 15.24
N TYR A 74 -8.68 -21.75 15.32
CA TYR A 74 -8.07 -21.31 16.57
C TYR A 74 -7.72 -19.81 16.53
N SER A 75 -7.73 -19.10 17.65
CA SER A 75 -7.38 -17.66 17.64
C SER A 75 -5.88 -17.43 17.43
N VAL A 76 -5.02 -18.30 17.97
CA VAL A 76 -3.54 -18.25 17.82
C VAL A 76 -3.09 -18.18 16.36
N ASP A 77 -3.86 -18.85 15.54
CA ASP A 77 -3.78 -19.01 14.10
C ASP A 77 -3.86 -17.64 13.37
N VAL A 78 -4.58 -16.68 13.94
CA VAL A 78 -4.77 -15.32 13.42
C VAL A 78 -4.14 -14.26 14.32
N GLY A 79 -3.27 -14.63 15.27
CA GLY A 79 -2.61 -13.67 16.19
C GLY A 79 -3.27 -13.53 17.56
N GLY A 80 -3.94 -14.58 18.02
CA GLY A 80 -4.67 -14.58 19.29
C GLY A 80 -5.90 -13.69 19.23
N ASP A 81 -6.37 -13.24 20.40
CA ASP A 81 -7.65 -12.53 20.52
C ASP A 81 -7.67 -11.19 19.76
N VAL A 82 -6.53 -10.51 19.68
CA VAL A 82 -6.41 -9.22 18.97
C VAL A 82 -6.62 -9.41 17.46
N GLY A 83 -5.91 -10.36 16.86
CA GLY A 83 -6.02 -10.62 15.44
C GLY A 83 -7.34 -11.31 15.06
N ALA A 84 -7.86 -12.17 15.94
CA ALA A 84 -9.22 -12.72 15.83
C ALA A 84 -10.28 -11.62 15.78
N LYS A 85 -10.23 -10.66 16.71
CA LYS A 85 -11.15 -9.51 16.72
C LYS A 85 -11.01 -8.69 15.45
N ALA A 86 -9.78 -8.38 15.03
CA ALA A 86 -9.53 -7.61 13.81
C ALA A 86 -10.08 -8.31 12.55
N LEU A 87 -10.02 -9.64 12.50
CA LEU A 87 -10.60 -10.44 11.43
C LEU A 87 -12.14 -10.40 11.43
N GLU A 88 -12.77 -10.52 12.59
CA GLU A 88 -14.23 -10.39 12.69
C GLU A 88 -14.70 -8.98 12.29
N GLU A 89 -13.96 -7.94 12.68
CA GLU A 89 -14.21 -6.57 12.23
C GLU A 89 -14.08 -6.44 10.69
N LEU A 90 -13.09 -7.09 10.05
CA LEU A 90 -12.99 -7.12 8.58
C LEU A 90 -14.21 -7.76 7.91
N LYS A 91 -14.70 -8.87 8.47
CA LYS A 91 -15.91 -9.55 7.99
C LYS A 91 -17.14 -8.64 8.16
N GLU A 92 -17.23 -7.95 9.27
CA GLU A 92 -18.32 -7.05 9.59
C GLU A 92 -18.34 -5.81 8.68
N ILE A 93 -17.19 -5.18 8.44
CA ILE A 93 -17.04 -4.05 7.49
C ILE A 93 -17.58 -4.45 6.12
N ARG A 94 -17.18 -5.62 5.61
CA ARG A 94 -17.71 -6.13 4.33
C ARG A 94 -19.22 -6.38 4.40
N THR A 95 -19.71 -7.04 5.44
CA THR A 95 -21.11 -7.46 5.54
C THR A 95 -22.07 -6.27 5.66
N LYS A 96 -21.64 -5.19 6.31
CA LYS A 96 -22.41 -3.96 6.49
C LYS A 96 -22.28 -2.96 5.34
N SER A 97 -21.33 -3.18 4.43
CA SER A 97 -21.11 -2.31 3.28
C SER A 97 -22.31 -2.30 2.34
N GLU A 98 -22.63 -1.13 1.79
CA GLU A 98 -23.58 -1.01 0.67
C GLU A 98 -23.04 -1.68 -0.61
N ASN A 99 -21.71 -1.78 -0.75
CA ASN A 99 -21.06 -2.48 -1.84
C ASN A 99 -19.93 -3.40 -1.30
N PRO A 100 -20.28 -4.61 -0.81
CA PRO A 100 -19.32 -5.55 -0.24
C PRO A 100 -18.21 -5.97 -1.20
N GLN A 101 -18.45 -5.91 -2.52
CA GLN A 101 -17.45 -6.26 -3.52
C GLN A 101 -16.33 -5.21 -3.57
N ASN A 102 -16.66 -3.93 -3.45
CA ASN A 102 -15.64 -2.87 -3.40
C ASN A 102 -14.71 -3.05 -2.20
N VAL A 103 -15.23 -3.44 -1.04
CA VAL A 103 -14.44 -3.75 0.17
C VAL A 103 -13.53 -4.96 -0.06
N LEU A 104 -14.04 -6.01 -0.71
CA LEU A 104 -13.23 -7.20 -1.05
C LEU A 104 -12.11 -6.87 -2.04
N ASP A 105 -12.42 -6.13 -3.10
CA ASP A 105 -11.43 -5.71 -4.09
C ASP A 105 -10.38 -4.82 -3.44
N PHE A 106 -10.78 -3.94 -2.52
CA PHE A 106 -9.85 -3.12 -1.75
C PHE A 106 -8.92 -3.98 -0.89
N LEU A 107 -9.50 -4.94 -0.15
CA LEU A 107 -8.74 -5.89 0.64
C LEU A 107 -7.75 -6.67 -0.24
N GLU A 108 -8.15 -7.14 -1.42
CA GLU A 108 -7.28 -7.83 -2.35
C GLU A 108 -6.08 -6.96 -2.78
N ILE A 109 -6.31 -5.69 -3.11
CA ILE A 109 -5.22 -4.74 -3.42
C ILE A 109 -4.27 -4.59 -2.22
N CYS A 110 -4.80 -4.52 -0.99
CA CYS A 110 -3.97 -4.50 0.21
C CYS A 110 -3.18 -5.80 0.42
N MET A 111 -3.78 -6.96 0.13
CA MET A 111 -3.11 -8.26 0.21
C MET A 111 -1.94 -8.33 -0.78
N GLU A 112 -2.08 -7.77 -1.98
CA GLU A 112 -0.99 -7.72 -2.96
C GLU A 112 0.25 -7.00 -2.40
N PHE A 113 0.05 -5.88 -1.72
CA PHE A 113 1.15 -5.20 -1.01
C PHE A 113 1.69 -6.04 0.15
N MET A 114 0.81 -6.63 0.96
CA MET A 114 1.23 -7.45 2.10
C MET A 114 2.03 -8.70 1.69
N ASN A 115 1.76 -9.23 0.50
CA ASN A 115 2.43 -10.40 -0.06
C ASN A 115 3.75 -10.06 -0.77
N LYS A 116 4.19 -8.79 -0.79
CA LYS A 116 5.52 -8.43 -1.26
C LYS A 116 6.57 -8.96 -0.29
N ASN A 117 7.33 -9.96 -0.75
CA ASN A 117 8.44 -10.56 0.02
C ASN A 117 9.69 -9.67 0.06
N THR A 118 9.71 -8.59 -0.73
CA THR A 118 10.82 -7.62 -0.80
C THR A 118 10.88 -6.68 0.40
N ILE A 119 9.84 -6.63 1.24
CA ILE A 119 9.78 -5.79 2.43
C ILE A 119 9.39 -6.61 3.68
N PRO A 120 10.00 -6.30 4.85
CA PRO A 120 9.66 -6.98 6.09
C PRO A 120 8.28 -6.57 6.60
N ASP A 121 7.72 -7.37 7.50
CA ASP A 121 6.39 -7.12 8.07
C ASP A 121 6.34 -5.83 8.91
N THR A 122 7.45 -5.44 9.51
CA THR A 122 7.59 -4.14 10.20
C THR A 122 7.36 -2.96 9.25
N SER A 123 7.88 -3.03 8.02
CA SER A 123 7.64 -2.00 6.99
C SER A 123 6.20 -1.99 6.50
N LYS A 124 5.57 -3.17 6.33
CA LYS A 124 4.14 -3.28 5.97
C LYS A 124 3.27 -2.68 7.06
N TRP A 125 3.53 -3.05 8.31
CA TRP A 125 2.84 -2.52 9.47
C TRP A 125 2.95 -0.99 9.54
N TRP A 126 4.17 -0.47 9.37
CA TRP A 126 4.43 0.96 9.43
C TRP A 126 3.66 1.74 8.35
N PHE A 127 3.62 1.22 7.12
CA PHE A 127 2.79 1.80 6.06
C PHE A 127 1.31 1.90 6.47
N PHE A 128 0.70 0.80 6.94
CA PHE A 128 -0.70 0.84 7.37
C PHE A 128 -0.92 1.73 8.60
N ASN A 129 0.05 1.81 9.51
CA ASN A 129 -0.01 2.68 10.68
C ASN A 129 -0.04 4.16 10.29
N GLU A 130 0.92 4.61 9.49
CA GLU A 130 1.00 6.01 9.05
C GLU A 130 -0.20 6.39 8.19
N ALA A 131 -0.61 5.49 7.28
CA ALA A 131 -1.81 5.68 6.49
C ALA A 131 -3.06 5.86 7.36
N THR A 132 -3.20 5.06 8.43
CA THR A 132 -4.30 5.20 9.39
C THR A 132 -4.22 6.53 10.16
N ILE A 133 -3.03 7.00 10.51
CA ILE A 133 -2.83 8.32 11.16
C ILE A 133 -3.27 9.45 10.22
N LEU A 134 -2.87 9.41 8.95
CA LEU A 134 -3.30 10.39 7.95
C LEU A 134 -4.83 10.38 7.77
N MET A 135 -5.45 9.20 7.66
CA MET A 135 -6.90 9.08 7.57
C MET A 135 -7.63 9.54 8.84
N ASN A 136 -7.03 9.36 10.03
CA ASN A 136 -7.57 9.91 11.28
C ASN A 136 -7.53 11.44 11.32
N ARG A 137 -6.62 12.07 10.58
CA ARG A 137 -6.54 13.53 10.42
C ARG A 137 -7.51 14.07 9.35
N GLY A 138 -8.29 13.19 8.72
CA GLY A 138 -9.31 13.56 7.73
C GLY A 138 -8.83 13.51 6.28
N TYR A 139 -7.57 13.15 6.04
CA TYR A 139 -7.06 12.98 4.67
C TYR A 139 -7.59 11.70 4.05
N LYS A 140 -7.86 11.75 2.75
CA LYS A 140 -8.31 10.60 1.99
C LYS A 140 -7.12 9.93 1.29
N LEU A 141 -7.29 8.66 0.95
CA LEU A 141 -6.23 7.85 0.35
C LEU A 141 -5.81 8.39 -1.03
N GLU A 142 -6.71 9.10 -1.71
CA GLU A 142 -6.48 9.77 -2.97
C GLU A 142 -5.42 10.89 -2.86
N GLU A 143 -5.27 11.50 -1.68
CA GLU A 143 -4.30 12.58 -1.41
C GLU A 143 -2.89 12.05 -1.10
N PHE A 144 -2.74 10.75 -0.87
CA PHE A 144 -1.48 10.18 -0.35
C PHE A 144 -0.34 10.27 -1.34
N LYS A 145 -0.65 10.15 -2.63
CA LYS A 145 0.34 10.32 -3.70
C LYS A 145 0.92 11.73 -3.71
N ASP A 146 0.09 12.74 -3.46
CA ASP A 146 0.53 14.12 -3.39
C ASP A 146 1.43 14.35 -2.17
N PHE A 147 1.13 13.73 -1.02
CA PHE A 147 2.03 13.79 0.15
C PHE A 147 3.40 13.17 -0.14
N LEU A 148 3.45 12.06 -0.88
CA LEU A 148 4.71 11.42 -1.29
C LEU A 148 5.51 12.31 -2.25
N ILE A 149 4.83 12.93 -3.22
CA ILE A 149 5.46 13.83 -4.20
C ILE A 149 5.98 15.11 -3.53
N ARG A 150 5.23 15.69 -2.61
CA ARG A 150 5.62 16.90 -1.87
C ARG A 150 6.67 16.64 -0.78
N GLY A 151 6.83 15.39 -0.36
CA GLY A 151 7.72 15.01 0.74
C GLY A 151 7.09 15.17 2.14
N ASP A 152 5.78 15.40 2.22
CA ASP A 152 5.02 15.48 3.48
C ASP A 152 4.88 14.11 4.15
N TRP A 153 4.97 13.03 3.35
CA TRP A 153 4.96 11.65 3.82
C TRP A 153 6.15 10.90 3.22
N ILE A 154 7.14 10.60 4.05
CA ILE A 154 8.40 9.98 3.60
C ILE A 154 8.32 8.48 3.91
N LEU A 155 8.29 7.64 2.87
CA LEU A 155 8.35 6.19 3.02
C LEU A 155 9.76 5.67 2.69
N PRO A 156 10.23 4.59 3.34
CA PRO A 156 11.46 3.90 2.94
C PRO A 156 11.42 3.48 1.46
N VAL A 157 12.58 3.51 0.79
CA VAL A 157 12.71 3.20 -0.65
C VAL A 157 12.09 1.84 -1.00
N ASN A 158 12.39 0.80 -0.23
CA ASN A 158 11.83 -0.54 -0.46
C ASN A 158 10.29 -0.59 -0.35
N VAL A 159 9.67 0.26 0.48
CA VAL A 159 8.21 0.42 0.55
C VAL A 159 7.68 1.12 -0.70
N LEU A 160 8.36 2.16 -1.19
CA LEU A 160 8.03 2.82 -2.45
C LEU A 160 8.13 1.84 -3.65
N GLU A 161 9.11 0.94 -3.65
CA GLU A 161 9.26 -0.11 -4.68
C GLU A 161 8.09 -1.10 -4.61
N ALA A 162 7.77 -1.56 -3.39
CA ALA A 162 6.66 -2.48 -3.15
C ALA A 162 5.29 -1.89 -3.52
N LEU A 163 5.13 -0.57 -3.39
CA LEU A 163 3.95 0.18 -3.84
C LEU A 163 3.96 0.48 -5.36
N GLU A 164 5.05 0.15 -6.05
CA GLU A 164 5.24 0.31 -7.50
C GLU A 164 5.22 1.78 -7.96
N ILE A 165 5.64 2.70 -7.08
CA ILE A 165 5.57 4.16 -7.33
C ILE A 165 6.94 4.80 -7.65
N LEU A 166 8.04 4.05 -7.49
CA LEU A 166 9.40 4.59 -7.58
C LEU A 166 9.79 5.11 -8.97
N TYR A 167 9.21 4.56 -10.03
CA TYR A 167 9.42 5.04 -11.41
C TYR A 167 8.75 6.40 -11.70
N ARG A 168 7.94 6.93 -10.77
CA ARG A 168 7.13 8.14 -10.98
C ARG A 168 7.31 9.22 -9.90
N THR A 169 8.02 8.93 -8.81
CA THR A 169 8.45 9.96 -7.85
C THR A 169 9.67 10.72 -8.41
N PRO A 170 9.67 12.07 -8.42
CA PRO A 170 10.83 12.84 -8.85
C PRO A 170 12.08 12.42 -8.07
N THR A 171 13.22 12.26 -8.76
CA THR A 171 14.52 11.83 -8.19
C THR A 171 14.97 12.65 -6.97
N ARG A 172 14.40 13.84 -6.76
CA ARG A 172 14.63 14.68 -5.57
C ARG A 172 14.13 14.08 -4.26
N VAL A 173 13.10 13.23 -4.26
CA VAL A 173 12.54 12.63 -3.03
C VAL A 173 13.41 11.46 -2.52
N LEU A 174 14.29 10.92 -3.38
CA LEU A 174 15.11 9.75 -3.10
C LEU A 174 16.52 10.07 -2.57
N GLN A 175 16.82 11.34 -2.30
CA GLN A 175 18.09 11.69 -1.67
C GLN A 175 18.12 11.04 -0.27
N PRO A 176 19.09 10.16 0.04
CA PRO A 176 19.35 9.82 1.43
C PRO A 176 19.59 11.13 2.14
N TYR A 177 18.92 11.34 3.27
CA TYR A 177 19.22 12.42 4.20
C TYR A 177 20.72 12.76 4.13
N GLU A 178 21.03 13.98 3.71
CA GLU A 178 22.36 14.52 3.94
C GLU A 178 22.56 14.38 5.45
N THR A 179 23.42 13.45 5.87
CA THR A 179 23.90 13.38 7.25
C THR A 179 24.35 14.79 7.59
N SER A 180 23.56 15.43 8.44
CA SER A 180 23.86 16.73 9.01
C SER A 180 25.30 16.67 9.48
N ARG A 181 26.18 17.41 8.79
CA ARG A 181 27.48 17.78 9.34
C ARG A 181 27.15 18.69 10.53
N PHE A 182 27.02 18.09 11.71
CA PHE A 182 27.27 18.77 12.96
C PHE A 182 28.74 19.21 12.94
N THR A 183 29.01 20.39 12.39
CA THR A 183 30.14 21.18 12.86
C THR A 183 29.62 22.04 14.00
N SER A 184 29.91 21.58 15.22
CA SER A 184 29.77 22.36 16.44
C SER A 184 30.56 23.66 16.28
N PRO A 185 30.00 24.85 16.51
CA PRO A 185 30.80 26.03 16.77
C PRO A 185 31.15 26.01 18.26
N ASN A 186 32.42 25.84 18.62
CA ASN A 186 33.05 26.43 19.83
C ASN A 186 34.51 25.99 19.99
N GLY A 187 35.40 26.98 20.17
CA GLY A 187 36.74 26.96 20.79
C GLY A 187 37.82 26.21 20.00
N ASP A 188 38.92 26.82 19.55
CA ASP A 188 39.73 27.92 20.09
C ASP A 188 40.27 28.85 18.99
#